data_AF-A0A1Y5GQ82-F1
#
_entry.id   AF-A0A1Y5GQ82-F1
#
_cell.length_a   1.000
_cell.length_b   1.000
_cell.length_c   1.000
_cell.angle_alpha   90.00
_cell.angle_beta   90.00
_cell.angle_gamma   90.00
#
_symmetry.space_group_name_H-M   'P 1'
#
loop_
_entity.id
_entity.type
_entity.pdbx_description
1 polymer ?
#
loop_
_entity_poly.entity_id
_entity_poly.type
_entity_poly.pdbx_seq_one_letter_code
_entity_poly.pdbx_strand_id
1 'polypeptide(L)'
;MKIFYLLIALFGVSMGCFCFAAEITSSGIDDKKLTFHIIQRGDTLFSIAKRNGIPLEDLQSWNKIKNLNSVTVGQKITLREPDENKLPFHIIQRGDTLFSIAKKNGIPLENLQSWNKIKNPTSITVGHKITLREPDENHDLNQEKIKHSNNEVTTQVQPGAKKLVSKAKLALTHKYYPLAISLLKELYEIGNEAERQFALEYLGVAREKYGQNEFAKQAYQKFLDHYPAADAAQRVKIRLDNLNDK
;
A
#
# COMPACT_ATOMS: atom_id res chain seq x y z
N MET A 1 8.50 -74.77 10.02
CA MET A 1 9.52 -75.09 11.05
C MET A 1 10.85 -74.50 10.61
N LYS A 2 11.50 -73.77 11.52
CA LYS A 2 12.96 -73.62 11.70
C LYS A 2 13.81 -73.21 10.48
N ILE A 3 14.27 -71.95 10.36
CA ILE A 3 15.40 -71.28 11.08
C ILE A 3 16.72 -71.32 10.27
N PHE A 4 17.47 -70.20 10.32
CA PHE A 4 18.91 -69.99 10.06
C PHE A 4 19.36 -69.94 8.57
N TYR A 5 20.29 -69.11 8.07
CA TYR A 5 21.52 -68.41 8.53
C TYR A 5 21.80 -67.25 7.51
N LEU A 6 22.21 -66.03 7.89
CA LEU A 6 23.58 -65.54 8.14
C LEU A 6 24.09 -64.61 7.02
N LEU A 7 24.59 -63.45 7.48
CA LEU A 7 25.40 -62.42 6.81
C LEU A 7 26.46 -62.94 5.83
N ILE A 8 26.82 -62.15 4.80
CA ILE A 8 28.14 -61.50 4.65
C ILE A 8 28.29 -60.73 3.30
N ALA A 9 28.84 -59.52 3.43
CA ALA A 9 29.70 -58.71 2.54
C ALA A 9 29.30 -58.33 1.10
N LEU A 10 28.92 -57.05 0.97
CA LEU A 10 29.63 -55.96 0.28
C LEU A 10 30.72 -56.30 -0.77
N PHE A 11 30.48 -55.80 -2.00
CA PHE A 11 31.30 -54.93 -2.89
C PHE A 11 31.31 -55.41 -4.34
N GLY A 12 30.95 -54.53 -5.29
CA GLY A 12 31.23 -54.78 -6.70
C GLY A 12 30.38 -54.02 -7.72
N VAL A 13 30.55 -52.69 -7.75
CA VAL A 13 30.69 -51.79 -8.92
C VAL A 13 29.87 -52.02 -10.21
N SER A 14 29.45 -50.88 -10.77
CA SER A 14 29.11 -50.63 -12.19
C SER A 14 27.65 -50.84 -12.60
N MET A 15 26.74 -50.13 -11.95
CA MET A 15 25.42 -49.86 -12.54
C MET A 15 25.54 -48.65 -13.46
N GLY A 16 25.63 -48.90 -14.76
CA GLY A 16 25.32 -47.89 -15.76
C GLY A 16 23.89 -47.42 -15.51
N CYS A 17 23.73 -46.15 -15.14
CA CYS A 17 22.45 -45.49 -15.12
C CYS A 17 22.60 -44.24 -15.98
N PHE A 18 21.97 -44.28 -17.15
CA PHE A 18 21.67 -43.12 -17.97
C PHE A 18 20.93 -42.09 -17.09
N CYS A 19 21.66 -41.14 -16.50
CA CYS A 19 21.05 -39.95 -15.94
C CYS A 19 20.67 -39.05 -17.11
N PHE A 20 19.43 -39.20 -17.55
CA PHE A 20 18.70 -38.18 -18.30
C PHE A 20 18.87 -36.87 -17.52
N ALA A 21 19.68 -35.94 -18.04
CA ALA A 21 19.78 -34.61 -17.49
C ALA A 21 18.45 -33.91 -17.82
N ALA A 22 17.46 -34.08 -16.93
CA ALA A 22 16.31 -33.20 -16.90
C ALA A 22 16.85 -31.81 -16.58
N GLU A 23 16.86 -30.97 -17.61
CA GLU A 23 17.05 -29.53 -17.51
C GLU A 23 16.00 -29.02 -16.51
N ILE A 24 16.42 -28.77 -15.27
CA ILE A 24 15.56 -28.12 -14.30
C ILE A 24 15.50 -26.65 -14.74
N THR A 25 14.61 -26.37 -15.68
CA THR A 25 14.04 -25.03 -15.83
C THR A 25 13.50 -24.66 -14.46
N SER A 26 14.17 -23.75 -13.76
CA SER A 26 13.76 -23.29 -12.44
C SER A 26 12.41 -22.58 -12.57
N SER A 27 11.34 -23.37 -12.47
CA SER A 27 10.01 -22.93 -12.12
C SER A 27 10.13 -22.04 -10.90
N GLY A 28 9.58 -20.83 -10.99
CA GLY A 28 9.62 -19.79 -9.98
C GLY A 28 9.31 -20.34 -8.59
N ILE A 29 10.34 -20.46 -7.77
CA ILE A 29 10.19 -20.52 -6.33
C ILE A 29 9.95 -19.06 -5.93
N ASP A 30 8.68 -18.71 -5.70
CA ASP A 30 8.30 -17.57 -4.88
C ASP A 30 8.94 -17.78 -3.49
N ASP A 31 10.12 -17.18 -3.29
CA ASP A 31 10.73 -17.04 -1.98
C ASP A 31 9.75 -16.25 -1.12
N LYS A 32 9.01 -16.96 -0.27
CA LYS A 32 8.16 -16.35 0.75
C LYS A 32 9.05 -15.68 1.79
N LYS A 33 9.60 -14.51 1.44
CA LYS A 33 10.41 -13.67 2.31
C LYS A 33 9.59 -13.37 3.56
N LEU A 34 10.11 -13.79 4.72
CA LEU A 34 9.46 -13.56 6.01
C LEU A 34 9.21 -12.06 6.18
N THR A 35 7.97 -11.70 6.48
CA THR A 35 7.57 -10.29 6.64
C THR A 35 7.97 -9.73 8.01
N PHE A 36 8.43 -10.58 8.92
CA PHE A 36 8.85 -10.22 10.27
C PHE A 36 9.87 -11.21 10.85
N HIS A 37 10.60 -10.76 11.87
CA HIS A 37 11.55 -11.51 12.70
C HIS A 37 11.16 -11.37 14.18
N ILE A 38 11.33 -12.42 14.98
CA ILE A 38 11.17 -12.34 16.45
C ILE A 38 12.57 -12.30 17.06
N ILE A 39 12.88 -11.25 17.82
CA ILE A 39 14.20 -11.06 18.43
C ILE A 39 14.52 -12.22 19.37
N GLN A 40 15.68 -12.84 19.16
CA GLN A 40 16.24 -13.89 19.99
C GLN A 40 17.37 -13.35 20.86
N ARG A 41 17.81 -14.14 21.85
CA ARG A 41 18.96 -13.76 22.69
C ARG A 41 20.20 -13.56 21.81
N GLY A 42 20.80 -12.37 21.89
CA GLY A 42 21.98 -12.00 21.11
C GLY A 42 21.68 -11.31 19.78
N ASP A 43 20.40 -11.20 19.38
CA ASP A 43 20.02 -10.37 18.24
C ASP A 43 20.20 -8.88 18.57
N THR A 44 20.66 -8.13 17.57
CA THR A 44 20.64 -6.67 17.55
C THR A 44 19.90 -6.21 16.30
N LEU A 45 19.38 -4.98 16.30
CA LEU A 45 18.73 -4.46 15.11
C LEU A 45 19.70 -4.43 13.90
N PHE A 46 20.97 -4.16 14.16
CA PHE A 46 22.04 -4.22 13.16
C PHE A 46 22.27 -5.63 12.58
N SER A 47 22.37 -6.65 13.43
CA SER A 47 22.57 -8.03 12.96
C SER A 47 21.35 -8.55 12.18
N ILE A 48 20.14 -8.15 12.58
CA ILE A 48 18.90 -8.45 11.86
C ILE A 48 18.87 -7.76 10.50
N ALA A 49 19.17 -6.46 10.44
CA ALA A 49 19.21 -5.67 9.21
C ALA A 49 20.22 -6.25 8.20
N LYS A 50 21.46 -6.48 8.66
CA LYS A 50 22.55 -7.05 7.85
C LYS A 50 22.21 -8.43 7.29
N ARG A 51 21.64 -9.33 8.11
CA ARG A 51 21.24 -10.68 7.67
C ARG A 51 20.16 -10.66 6.59
N ASN A 52 19.29 -9.65 6.59
CA ASN A 52 18.16 -9.54 5.67
C ASN A 52 18.41 -8.59 4.49
N GLY A 53 19.61 -8.00 4.40
CA GLY A 53 19.95 -7.02 3.36
C GLY A 53 19.09 -5.75 3.41
N ILE A 54 18.69 -5.32 4.60
CA ILE A 54 17.85 -4.14 4.81
C ILE A 54 18.74 -3.02 5.39
N PRO A 55 18.66 -1.78 4.89
CA PRO A 55 19.30 -0.63 5.53
C PRO A 55 18.83 -0.49 6.99
N LEU A 56 19.74 -0.16 7.90
CA LEU A 56 19.39 -0.07 9.32
C LEU A 56 18.33 1.02 9.55
N GLU A 57 18.45 2.15 8.84
CA GLU A 57 17.53 3.28 8.90
C GLU A 57 16.10 2.89 8.49
N ASP A 58 15.96 2.07 7.45
CA ASP A 58 14.66 1.56 6.98
C ASP A 58 14.07 0.60 8.00
N LEU A 59 14.88 -0.30 8.55
CA LEU A 59 14.41 -1.22 9.57
C LEU A 59 13.95 -0.48 10.84
N GLN A 60 14.65 0.60 11.21
CA GLN A 60 14.27 1.49 12.30
C GLN A 60 12.96 2.24 12.00
N SER A 61 12.81 2.78 10.79
CA SER A 61 11.65 3.57 10.39
C SER A 61 10.38 2.71 10.37
N TRP A 62 10.43 1.53 9.74
CA TRP A 62 9.32 0.59 9.64
C TRP A 62 8.81 0.10 10.99
N ASN A 63 9.71 0.00 11.97
CA ASN A 63 9.40 -0.47 13.32
C ASN A 63 9.25 0.67 14.35
N LYS A 64 9.37 1.93 13.92
CA LYS A 64 9.30 3.14 14.76
C LYS A 64 10.28 3.10 15.94
N ILE A 65 11.47 2.53 15.75
CA ILE A 65 12.50 2.36 16.78
C ILE A 65 13.46 3.55 16.75
N LYS A 66 13.34 4.45 17.73
CA LYS A 66 14.22 5.61 17.87
C LYS A 66 15.54 5.29 18.55
N ASN A 67 15.55 4.35 19.50
CA ASN A 67 16.73 3.94 20.24
C ASN A 67 17.08 2.48 19.92
N LEU A 68 18.27 2.25 19.37
CA LEU A 68 18.75 0.91 18.99
C LEU A 68 18.83 -0.07 20.17
N ASN A 69 19.01 0.45 21.39
CA ASN A 69 19.10 -0.34 22.61
C ASN A 69 17.74 -0.67 23.24
N SER A 70 16.63 -0.16 22.70
CA SER A 70 15.29 -0.38 23.27
C SER A 70 14.62 -1.66 22.78
N VAL A 71 15.32 -2.49 22.00
CA VAL A 71 14.76 -3.73 21.45
C VAL A 71 14.91 -4.88 22.44
N THR A 72 13.85 -5.67 22.64
CA THR A 72 13.82 -6.74 23.64
C THR A 72 13.60 -8.12 23.02
N VAL A 73 14.10 -9.16 23.70
CA VAL A 73 13.87 -10.55 23.27
C VAL A 73 12.37 -10.84 23.23
N GLY A 74 11.92 -11.49 22.17
CA GLY A 74 10.50 -11.75 21.89
C GLY A 74 9.79 -10.62 21.15
N GLN A 75 10.42 -9.45 20.97
CA GLN A 75 9.85 -8.39 20.17
C GLN A 75 9.77 -8.78 18.69
N LYS A 76 8.64 -8.45 18.06
CA LYS A 76 8.44 -8.63 16.62
C LYS A 76 8.99 -7.42 15.86
N ILE A 77 9.87 -7.69 14.90
CA ILE A 77 10.49 -6.73 13.99
C ILE A 77 9.99 -6.98 12.58
N THR A 78 9.31 -6.02 11.98
CA THR A 78 8.85 -6.05 10.58
C THR A 78 10.06 -5.87 9.65
N LEU A 79 10.22 -6.79 8.69
CA LEU A 79 11.38 -6.84 7.78
C LEU A 79 11.06 -6.28 6.37
N ARG A 80 9.92 -5.63 6.23
CA ARG A 80 9.48 -5.01 4.99
C ARG A 80 8.85 -3.68 5.28
N GLU A 81 8.84 -2.83 4.26
CA GLU A 81 8.09 -1.59 4.29
C GLU A 81 6.63 -1.86 4.66
N PRO A 82 6.11 -1.22 5.73
CA PRO A 82 4.70 -1.26 6.04
C PRO A 82 3.96 -0.71 4.84
N ASP A 83 3.01 -1.49 4.32
CA ASP A 83 2.10 -0.99 3.30
C ASP A 83 1.26 0.13 3.94
N GLU A 84 1.63 1.38 3.68
CA GLU A 84 0.93 2.55 4.19
C GLU A 84 -0.53 2.59 3.70
N ASN A 85 -0.83 1.88 2.61
CA ASN A 85 -2.17 1.74 2.09
C ASN A 85 -2.99 0.69 2.84
N LYS A 86 -2.42 -0.09 3.75
CA LYS A 86 -3.16 -1.05 4.56
C LYS A 86 -3.46 -0.47 5.93
N LEU A 87 -4.74 -0.28 6.23
CA LEU A 87 -5.15 0.24 7.54
C LEU A 87 -4.64 -0.68 8.65
N PRO A 88 -3.92 -0.12 9.65
CA PRO A 88 -3.52 -0.88 10.82
C PRO A 88 -4.79 -1.36 11.55
N PHE A 89 -4.77 -2.59 12.06
CA PHE A 89 -5.89 -3.17 12.77
C PHE A 89 -5.45 -3.98 13.99
N HIS A 90 -6.34 -4.10 14.97
CA HIS A 90 -6.22 -4.97 16.13
C HIS A 90 -7.29 -6.06 16.07
N ILE A 91 -6.97 -7.27 16.57
CA ILE A 91 -7.95 -8.35 16.72
C ILE A 91 -8.29 -8.39 18.20
N ILE A 92 -9.57 -8.22 18.52
CA ILE A 92 -10.06 -8.12 19.90
C ILE A 92 -9.80 -9.44 20.63
N GLN A 93 -9.14 -9.37 21.76
CA GLN A 93 -8.80 -10.51 22.62
C GLN A 93 -9.71 -10.56 23.85
N ARG A 94 -9.71 -11.70 24.54
CA ARG A 94 -10.46 -11.83 25.79
C ARG A 94 -9.92 -10.84 26.83
N GLY A 95 -10.80 -10.01 27.37
CA GLY A 95 -10.45 -8.97 28.34
C GLY A 95 -10.15 -7.59 27.73
N ASP A 96 -10.11 -7.48 26.40
CA ASP A 96 -10.02 -6.19 25.74
C ASP A 96 -11.31 -5.38 25.94
N THR A 97 -11.13 -4.10 26.20
CA THR A 97 -12.17 -3.06 26.09
C THR A 97 -11.76 -2.06 25.02
N LEU A 98 -12.74 -1.39 24.41
CA LEU A 98 -12.46 -0.35 23.42
C LEU A 98 -11.53 0.75 23.98
N PHE A 99 -11.75 1.12 25.24
CA PHE A 99 -10.90 2.03 25.98
C PHE A 99 -9.47 1.52 26.16
N SER A 100 -9.28 0.25 26.55
CA SER A 100 -7.94 -0.32 26.71
C SER A 100 -7.17 -0.41 25.38
N ILE A 101 -7.88 -0.69 24.28
CA ILE A 101 -7.30 -0.72 22.93
C ILE A 101 -6.90 0.69 22.51
N ALA A 102 -7.80 1.67 22.66
CA ALA A 102 -7.57 3.07 22.34
C ALA A 102 -6.35 3.61 23.11
N LYS A 103 -6.34 3.43 24.44
CA LYS A 103 -5.26 3.87 25.33
C LYS A 103 -3.92 3.23 24.98
N LYS A 104 -3.89 1.91 24.72
CA LYS A 104 -2.66 1.19 24.34
C LYS A 104 -2.06 1.70 23.04
N ASN A 105 -2.90 2.17 22.11
CA ASN A 105 -2.48 2.66 20.80
C ASN A 105 -2.37 4.20 20.72
N GLY A 106 -2.66 4.93 21.80
CA GLY A 106 -2.61 6.40 21.83
C GLY A 106 -3.69 7.06 20.96
N ILE A 107 -4.83 6.40 20.77
CA ILE A 107 -5.93 6.86 19.93
C ILE A 107 -7.04 7.42 20.85
N PRO A 108 -7.65 8.58 20.55
CA PRO A 108 -8.87 9.02 21.23
C PRO A 108 -9.99 8.00 21.07
N LEU A 109 -10.74 7.71 22.13
CA LEU A 109 -11.79 6.69 22.11
C LEU A 109 -12.84 6.99 21.04
N GLU A 110 -13.18 8.27 20.89
CA GLU A 110 -14.16 8.80 19.95
C GLU A 110 -13.74 8.54 18.50
N ASN A 111 -12.44 8.66 18.20
CA ASN A 111 -11.88 8.37 16.88
C ASN A 111 -11.93 6.87 16.60
N LEU A 112 -11.55 6.04 17.57
CA LEU A 112 -11.61 4.59 17.41
C LEU A 112 -13.06 4.12 17.18
N GLN A 113 -14.03 4.73 17.86
CA GLN A 113 -15.45 4.49 17.65
C GLN A 113 -15.92 4.91 16.26
N SER A 114 -15.58 6.14 15.83
CA SER A 114 -16.03 6.69 14.56
C SER A 114 -15.50 5.88 13.37
N TRP A 115 -14.21 5.53 13.40
CA TRP A 115 -13.54 4.72 12.37
C TRP A 115 -14.14 3.32 12.21
N ASN A 116 -14.64 2.74 13.30
CA ASN A 116 -15.20 1.39 13.32
C ASN A 116 -16.73 1.38 13.36
N LYS A 117 -17.38 2.55 13.23
CA LYS A 117 -18.84 2.73 13.28
C LYS A 117 -19.47 2.11 14.55
N ILE A 118 -18.75 2.13 15.68
CA ILE A 118 -19.17 1.54 16.95
C ILE A 118 -19.98 2.57 17.75
N LYS A 119 -21.30 2.40 17.77
CA LYS A 119 -22.22 3.24 18.56
C LYS A 119 -22.16 2.93 20.06
N ASN A 120 -21.94 1.67 20.43
CA ASN A 120 -21.85 1.26 21.84
C ASN A 120 -20.46 0.66 22.15
N PRO A 121 -19.61 1.34 22.94
CA PRO A 121 -18.28 0.86 23.32
C PRO A 121 -18.24 -0.49 24.04
N THR A 122 -19.34 -0.90 24.68
CA THR A 122 -19.42 -2.16 25.42
C THR A 122 -19.78 -3.36 24.54
N SER A 123 -20.19 -3.11 23.29
CA SER A 123 -20.63 -4.14 22.35
C SER A 123 -19.53 -4.55 21.38
N ILE A 124 -18.33 -4.82 21.89
CA ILE A 124 -17.23 -5.37 21.10
C ILE A 124 -17.10 -6.88 21.32
N THR A 125 -16.76 -7.62 20.28
CA THR A 125 -16.73 -9.10 20.30
C THR A 125 -15.32 -9.62 20.08
N VAL A 126 -14.91 -10.58 20.91
CA VAL A 126 -13.59 -11.25 20.77
C VAL A 126 -13.46 -11.84 19.35
N GLY A 127 -12.26 -11.73 18.78
CA GLY A 127 -11.93 -12.16 17.43
C GLY A 127 -12.28 -11.15 16.34
N HIS A 128 -13.04 -10.09 16.63
CA HIS A 128 -13.35 -9.07 15.63
C HIS A 128 -12.15 -8.18 15.34
N LYS A 129 -12.06 -7.73 14.09
CA LYS A 129 -11.06 -6.77 13.64
C LYS A 129 -11.54 -5.35 13.94
N ILE A 130 -10.66 -4.54 14.50
CA ILE A 130 -10.86 -3.11 14.72
C ILE A 130 -9.76 -2.32 14.02
N THR A 131 -10.12 -1.36 13.17
CA THR A 131 -9.17 -0.45 12.51
C THR A 131 -8.65 0.57 13.51
N LEU A 132 -7.35 0.85 13.46
CA LEU A 132 -6.62 1.71 14.40
C LEU A 132 -6.23 3.06 13.79
N ARG A 133 -6.75 3.36 12.60
CA ARG A 133 -6.54 4.60 11.86
C ARG A 133 -7.84 4.93 11.14
N GLU A 134 -8.03 6.21 10.87
CA GLU A 134 -9.08 6.69 9.98
C GLU A 134 -9.11 5.89 8.69
N PRO A 135 -10.21 5.18 8.40
CA PRO A 135 -10.38 4.55 7.13
C PRO A 135 -10.46 5.67 6.09
N ASP A 136 -9.45 5.75 5.22
CA ASP A 136 -9.65 6.47 3.98
C ASP A 136 -10.90 5.86 3.35
N GLU A 137 -11.95 6.62 3.02
CA GLU A 137 -13.24 6.11 2.47
C GLU A 137 -13.08 5.19 1.24
N ASN A 138 -11.87 5.18 0.71
CA ASN A 138 -11.34 4.43 -0.39
C ASN A 138 -10.78 3.03 -0.03
N HIS A 139 -10.70 2.64 1.24
CA HIS A 139 -10.07 1.40 1.70
C HIS A 139 -11.06 0.22 1.87
N ASP A 140 -12.34 0.49 2.17
CA ASP A 140 -13.31 -0.57 2.50
C ASP A 140 -14.24 -1.01 1.34
N LEU A 141 -14.19 -0.35 0.18
CA LEU A 141 -15.06 -0.68 -0.96
C LEU A 141 -14.69 -1.99 -1.70
N ASN A 142 -13.58 -2.64 -1.36
CA ASN A 142 -13.15 -3.86 -2.07
C ASN A 142 -13.54 -5.18 -1.37
N GLN A 143 -14.20 -5.13 -0.20
CA GLN A 143 -14.67 -6.35 0.49
C GLN A 143 -16.21 -6.49 0.52
N GLU A 144 -16.98 -5.40 0.42
CA GLU A 144 -18.46 -5.49 0.40
C GLU A 144 -19.07 -5.53 -1.01
N LYS A 145 -18.34 -5.13 -2.06
CA LYS A 145 -18.88 -5.04 -3.43
C LYS A 145 -19.10 -6.38 -4.15
N ILE A 146 -18.76 -7.52 -3.54
CA ILE A 146 -18.92 -8.86 -4.16
C ILE A 146 -20.32 -9.46 -3.89
N LYS A 147 -21.15 -8.92 -2.98
CA LYS A 147 -22.41 -9.60 -2.60
C LYS A 147 -23.74 -8.88 -2.86
N HIS A 148 -23.77 -7.57 -3.10
CA HIS A 148 -25.05 -6.87 -3.33
C HIS A 148 -24.90 -5.69 -4.29
N SER A 149 -25.14 -5.91 -5.60
CA SER A 149 -25.78 -4.95 -6.51
C SER A 149 -25.80 -5.56 -7.91
N ASN A 150 -26.74 -6.47 -8.15
CA ASN A 150 -27.34 -6.58 -9.46
C ASN A 150 -28.52 -5.59 -9.45
N ASN A 151 -28.54 -4.71 -10.47
CA ASN A 151 -29.53 -3.68 -10.78
C ASN A 151 -29.30 -2.31 -10.11
N GLU A 152 -28.60 -1.42 -10.84
CA GLU A 152 -29.25 -0.26 -11.48
C GLU A 152 -28.30 0.34 -12.53
N VAL A 153 -28.84 0.55 -13.73
CA VAL A 153 -28.14 1.10 -14.89
C VAL A 153 -28.00 2.61 -14.69
N THR A 154 -26.78 3.12 -14.57
CA THR A 154 -26.44 4.51 -14.90
C THR A 154 -24.98 4.56 -15.35
N THR A 155 -24.78 4.94 -16.60
CA THR A 155 -23.57 5.37 -17.31
C THR A 155 -22.20 4.90 -16.78
N GLN A 156 -21.49 4.14 -17.61
CA GLN A 156 -20.16 3.54 -17.37
C GLN A 156 -19.14 4.53 -16.74
N VAL A 157 -19.04 4.52 -15.41
CA VAL A 157 -18.02 5.23 -14.62
C VAL A 157 -17.12 4.19 -13.96
N GLN A 158 -15.81 4.23 -14.23
CA GLN A 158 -14.85 3.37 -13.56
C GLN A 158 -14.75 3.80 -12.08
N PRO A 159 -15.06 2.94 -11.09
CA PRO A 159 -15.06 3.32 -9.67
C PRO A 159 -13.71 3.88 -9.16
N GLY A 160 -12.61 3.56 -9.85
CA GLY A 160 -11.26 4.06 -9.54
C GLY A 160 -11.06 5.53 -9.85
N ALA A 161 -11.64 6.05 -10.94
CA ALA A 161 -11.39 7.42 -11.40
C ALA A 161 -11.97 8.48 -10.45
N LYS A 162 -13.19 8.27 -9.95
CA LYS A 162 -13.81 9.15 -8.93
C LYS A 162 -12.99 9.22 -7.64
N LYS A 163 -12.38 8.11 -7.23
CA LYS A 163 -11.46 8.02 -6.09
C LYS A 163 -10.14 8.76 -6.33
N LEU A 164 -9.61 8.74 -7.56
CA LEU A 164 -8.42 9.51 -7.91
C LEU A 164 -8.69 11.01 -7.91
N VAL A 165 -9.86 11.46 -8.37
CA VAL A 165 -10.26 12.88 -8.31
C VAL A 165 -10.22 13.39 -6.88
N SER A 166 -10.81 12.68 -5.92
CA SER A 166 -10.84 13.11 -4.52
C SER A 166 -9.44 13.14 -3.90
N LYS A 167 -8.61 12.11 -4.15
CA LYS A 167 -7.21 12.09 -3.69
C LYS A 167 -6.37 13.21 -4.30
N ALA A 168 -6.53 13.49 -5.59
CA ALA A 168 -5.81 14.57 -6.27
C ALA A 168 -6.19 15.94 -5.69
N LYS A 169 -7.49 16.19 -5.46
CA LYS A 169 -7.96 17.42 -4.80
C LYS A 169 -7.35 17.57 -3.41
N LEU A 170 -7.34 16.51 -2.61
CA LEU A 170 -6.76 16.53 -1.27
C LEU A 170 -5.25 16.86 -1.30
N ALA A 171 -4.49 16.20 -2.19
CA ALA A 171 -3.06 16.46 -2.35
C ALA A 171 -2.78 17.92 -2.77
N LEU A 172 -3.61 18.49 -3.66
CA LEU A 172 -3.51 19.90 -4.06
C LEU A 172 -3.79 20.86 -2.89
N THR A 173 -4.82 20.59 -2.08
CA THR A 173 -5.17 21.39 -0.90
C THR A 173 -4.02 21.45 0.10
N HIS A 174 -3.34 20.32 0.33
CA HIS A 174 -2.19 20.24 1.22
C HIS A 174 -0.85 20.58 0.54
N LYS A 175 -0.88 21.05 -0.71
CA LYS A 175 0.32 21.44 -1.48
C LYS A 175 1.33 20.31 -1.70
N TYR A 176 0.88 19.06 -1.66
CA TYR A 176 1.68 17.87 -1.99
C TYR A 176 1.74 17.66 -3.50
N TYR A 177 2.40 18.59 -4.20
CA TYR A 177 2.39 18.65 -5.66
C TYR A 177 2.95 17.40 -6.37
N PRO A 178 4.04 16.74 -5.91
CA PRO A 178 4.51 15.50 -6.54
C PRO A 178 3.46 14.39 -6.56
N LEU A 179 2.76 14.20 -5.43
CA LEU A 179 1.68 13.23 -5.31
C LEU A 179 0.47 13.62 -6.17
N ALA A 180 0.08 14.90 -6.15
CA ALA A 180 -0.99 15.40 -6.99
C ALA A 180 -0.71 15.15 -8.48
N ILE A 181 0.52 15.42 -8.95
CA ILE A 181 0.94 15.17 -10.34
C ILE A 181 0.81 13.69 -10.71
N SER A 182 1.23 12.76 -9.82
CA SER A 182 1.10 11.32 -10.06
C SER A 182 -0.36 10.89 -10.20
N LEU A 183 -1.21 11.31 -9.26
CA LEU A 183 -2.63 10.97 -9.25
C LEU A 183 -3.39 11.55 -10.44
N LEU A 184 -3.04 12.77 -10.87
CA LEU A 184 -3.65 13.43 -12.02
C LEU A 184 -3.24 12.79 -13.34
N LYS A 185 -1.99 12.33 -13.47
CA LYS A 185 -1.57 11.53 -14.63
C LYS A 185 -2.35 10.22 -14.71
N GLU A 186 -2.44 9.49 -13.59
CA GLU A 186 -3.23 8.25 -13.53
C GLU A 186 -4.69 8.50 -13.88
N LEU A 187 -5.29 9.56 -13.33
CA LEU A 187 -6.66 9.97 -13.63
C LEU A 187 -6.87 10.31 -15.12
N TYR A 188 -5.88 10.92 -15.76
CA TYR A 188 -5.95 11.22 -17.19
C TYR A 188 -5.98 9.95 -18.06
N GLU A 189 -5.23 8.92 -17.68
CA GLU A 189 -5.20 7.66 -18.43
C GLU A 189 -6.49 6.85 -18.28
N ILE A 190 -7.09 6.83 -17.07
CA ILE A 190 -8.22 5.94 -16.77
C ILE A 190 -9.58 6.65 -16.71
N GLY A 191 -9.59 7.98 -16.63
CA GLY A 191 -10.80 8.77 -16.39
C GLY A 191 -11.68 8.93 -17.63
N ASN A 192 -12.95 9.22 -17.41
CA ASN A 192 -13.87 9.66 -18.47
C ASN A 192 -13.53 11.09 -18.94
N GLU A 193 -14.29 11.61 -19.91
CA GLU A 193 -14.00 12.91 -20.52
C GLU A 193 -13.95 14.07 -19.53
N ALA A 194 -14.89 14.15 -18.59
CA ALA A 194 -14.92 15.19 -17.56
C ALA A 194 -13.74 15.04 -16.57
N GLU A 195 -13.37 13.82 -16.24
CA GLU A 195 -12.24 13.51 -15.37
C GLU A 195 -10.88 13.82 -16.03
N ARG A 196 -10.76 13.56 -17.33
CA ARG A 196 -9.57 13.93 -18.12
C ARG A 196 -9.43 15.44 -18.27
N GLN A 197 -10.55 16.15 -18.46
CA GLN A 197 -10.58 17.61 -18.45
C GLN A 197 -10.09 18.14 -17.09
N PHE A 198 -10.65 17.63 -15.98
CA PHE A 198 -10.18 17.95 -14.62
C PHE A 198 -8.69 17.65 -14.46
N ALA A 199 -8.26 16.46 -14.90
CA ALA A 199 -6.87 16.02 -14.77
C ALA A 199 -5.90 16.97 -15.45
N LEU A 200 -6.13 17.32 -16.72
CA LEU A 200 -5.22 18.21 -17.48
C LEU A 200 -5.14 19.62 -16.88
N GLU A 201 -6.27 20.18 -16.47
CA GLU A 201 -6.29 21.51 -15.85
C GLU A 201 -5.43 21.54 -14.58
N TYR A 202 -5.71 20.63 -13.65
CA TYR A 202 -5.05 20.62 -12.35
C TYR A 202 -3.61 20.08 -12.45
N LEU A 203 -3.30 19.27 -13.46
CA LEU A 203 -1.93 18.81 -13.73
C LEU A 203 -1.03 19.99 -14.10
N GLY A 204 -1.53 20.91 -14.93
CA GLY A 204 -0.82 22.15 -15.23
C GLY A 204 -0.61 22.99 -13.99
N VAL A 205 -1.64 23.19 -13.16
CA VAL A 205 -1.54 23.95 -11.90
C VAL A 205 -0.54 23.32 -10.93
N ALA A 206 -0.59 22.00 -10.75
CA ALA A 206 0.32 21.29 -9.84
C ALA A 206 1.77 21.43 -10.30
N ARG A 207 2.02 21.32 -11.60
CA ARG A 207 3.36 21.46 -12.20
C ARG A 207 3.89 22.89 -12.09
N GLU A 208 3.06 23.89 -12.35
CA GLU A 208 3.41 25.30 -12.17
C GLU A 208 3.84 25.55 -10.72
N LYS A 209 3.04 25.10 -9.73
CA LYS A 209 3.36 25.28 -8.31
C LYS A 209 4.58 24.48 -7.85
N TYR A 210 4.90 23.39 -8.52
CA TYR A 210 6.09 22.59 -8.27
C TYR A 210 7.36 23.10 -8.99
N GLY A 211 7.25 24.16 -9.81
CA GLY A 211 8.37 24.74 -10.57
C GLY A 211 8.66 24.03 -11.90
N GLN A 212 7.78 23.15 -12.36
CA GLN A 212 7.88 22.43 -13.63
C GLN A 212 7.20 23.22 -14.77
N ASN A 213 7.65 24.44 -15.04
CA ASN A 213 6.98 25.38 -15.95
C ASN A 213 6.79 24.83 -17.37
N GLU A 214 7.81 24.20 -17.97
CA GLU A 214 7.70 23.61 -19.31
C GLU A 214 6.65 22.49 -19.38
N PHE A 215 6.60 21.63 -18.36
CA PHE A 215 5.57 20.59 -18.28
C PHE A 215 4.19 21.15 -17.95
N ALA A 216 4.10 22.31 -17.30
CA ALA A 216 2.85 23.02 -17.05
C ALA A 216 2.31 23.63 -18.35
N LYS A 217 3.17 24.29 -19.14
CA LYS A 217 2.84 24.80 -20.49
C LYS A 217 2.29 23.69 -21.38
N GLN A 218 2.96 22.53 -21.42
CA GLN A 218 2.49 21.36 -22.17
C GLN A 218 1.10 20.88 -21.73
N ALA A 219 0.86 20.83 -20.41
CA ALA A 219 -0.45 20.41 -19.90
C ALA A 219 -1.56 21.41 -20.24
N TYR A 220 -1.27 22.72 -20.18
CA TYR A 220 -2.22 23.77 -20.55
C TYR A 220 -2.49 23.82 -22.04
N GLN A 221 -1.47 23.67 -22.89
CA GLN A 221 -1.67 23.55 -24.33
C GLN A 221 -2.55 22.35 -24.65
N LYS A 222 -2.22 21.18 -24.07
CA LYS A 222 -3.02 19.96 -24.25
C LYS A 222 -4.47 20.15 -23.78
N PHE A 223 -4.70 20.86 -22.68
CA PHE A 223 -6.04 21.20 -22.21
C PHE A 223 -6.80 22.03 -23.26
N LEU A 224 -6.19 23.08 -23.80
CA LEU A 224 -6.83 23.97 -24.79
C LEU A 224 -7.11 23.25 -26.11
N ASP A 225 -6.23 22.33 -26.52
CA ASP A 225 -6.40 21.54 -27.75
C ASP A 225 -7.60 20.58 -27.64
N HIS A 226 -7.80 19.96 -26.47
CA HIS A 226 -8.84 18.95 -26.27
C HIS A 226 -10.16 19.54 -25.74
N TYR A 227 -10.11 20.64 -25.00
CA TYR A 227 -11.26 21.23 -24.30
C TYR A 227 -11.38 22.76 -24.54
N PRO A 228 -11.42 23.22 -25.80
CA PRO A 228 -11.42 24.66 -26.12
C PRO A 228 -12.69 25.38 -25.66
N ALA A 229 -13.82 24.66 -25.53
CA ALA A 229 -15.11 25.20 -25.12
C ALA A 229 -15.40 25.05 -23.62
N ALA A 230 -14.46 24.50 -22.83
CA ALA A 230 -14.65 24.36 -21.39
C ALA A 230 -14.66 25.73 -20.69
N ASP A 231 -15.43 25.87 -19.61
CA ASP A 231 -15.40 27.05 -18.72
C ASP A 231 -13.99 27.38 -18.20
N ALA A 232 -13.09 26.39 -18.26
CA ALA A 232 -11.69 26.50 -17.88
C ALA A 232 -10.76 27.03 -18.95
N ALA A 233 -11.16 27.03 -20.22
CA ALA A 233 -10.27 27.37 -21.32
C ALA A 233 -9.69 28.78 -21.17
N GLN A 234 -10.52 29.78 -20.81
CA GLN A 234 -10.03 31.15 -20.65
C GLN A 234 -9.01 31.28 -19.50
N ARG A 235 -9.27 30.65 -18.34
CA ARG A 235 -8.34 30.68 -17.20
C ARG A 235 -7.05 29.89 -17.47
N VAL A 236 -7.13 28.81 -18.24
CA VAL A 236 -5.96 28.01 -18.64
C VAL A 236 -5.11 28.79 -19.63
N LYS A 237 -5.74 29.45 -20.61
CA LYS A 237 -5.06 30.32 -21.58
C LYS A 237 -4.28 31.44 -20.89
N ILE A 238 -4.91 32.17 -19.97
CA ILE A 238 -4.23 33.23 -19.19
C ILE A 238 -3.01 32.68 -18.45
N ARG A 239 -3.10 31.47 -17.86
CA ARG A 239 -1.94 30.86 -17.18
C ARG A 239 -0.82 30.48 -18.14
N LEU A 240 -1.16 29.98 -19.33
CA LEU A 240 -0.19 29.65 -20.37
C LEU A 240 0.54 30.90 -20.86
N ASP A 241 -0.19 31.96 -21.15
CA ASP A 241 0.38 33.24 -21.60
C ASP A 241 1.35 33.80 -20.54
N ASN A 242 0.93 33.85 -19.27
CA ASN A 242 1.77 34.28 -18.16
C ASN A 242 3.04 33.44 -17.94
N LEU A 243 3.06 32.18 -18.40
CA LEU A 243 4.23 31.31 -18.32
C LEU A 243 5.17 31.49 -19.51
N ASN A 244 4.68 31.98 -20.64
CA ASN A 244 5.50 32.29 -21.82
C ASN A 244 6.22 33.63 -21.68
N ASP A 245 5.66 34.55 -20.89
CA ASP A 245 6.24 35.87 -20.59
C ASP A 245 7.31 35.86 -19.47
N LYS A 246 7.59 34.70 -18.86
CA LYS A 246 8.57 34.49 -17.78
C LYS A 246 9.80 33.74 -18.27
#